data_AF-A0A2V9UZ97-F1
#
_entry.id   AF-A0A2V9UZ97-F1
#
_cell.length_a   1.000
_cell.length_b   1.000
_cell.length_c   1.000
_cell.angle_alpha   90.00
_cell.angle_beta   90.00
_cell.angle_gamma   90.00
#
_symmetry.space_group_name_H-M   'P 1'
#
loop_
_entity.id
_entity.type
_entity.pdbx_description
1 polymer ?
#
loop_
_entity_poly.entity_id
_entity_poly.type
_entity_poly.pdbx_seq_one_letter_code
_entity_poly.pdbx_strand_id
1 'polypeptide(L)'
;MLKDFKRRGVPIDGTGMQMHIFDLHPDVSSIGANIGRFTALGVQIHITEMDVALPTSPNTGTLRNSEDLGRQADVYREIAAVCLAHHGCTAFQTWGFSDKYSWIRSFFRGNKGAALPWDEKYNPKPAYRALKETFADGSCDRVKVSTPELRQP
;
A
#
# COMPACT_ATOMS: atom_id res chain seq x y z
N MET A 1 -5.29 -13.96 -17.35
CA MET A 1 -3.93 -13.69 -17.88
C MET A 1 -2.87 -14.58 -17.25
N LEU A 2 -2.51 -14.45 -15.97
CA LEU A 2 -1.39 -15.22 -15.37
C LEU A 2 -1.53 -16.75 -15.49
N LYS A 3 -2.71 -17.31 -15.20
CA LYS A 3 -2.99 -18.74 -15.40
C LYS A 3 -2.79 -19.18 -16.85
N ASP A 4 -3.09 -18.31 -17.82
CA ASP A 4 -2.87 -18.57 -19.24
C ASP A 4 -1.38 -18.58 -19.59
N PHE A 5 -0.62 -17.61 -19.08
CA PHE A 5 0.82 -17.55 -19.29
C PHE A 5 1.52 -18.79 -18.73
N LYS A 6 1.21 -19.16 -17.49
CA LYS A 6 1.73 -20.39 -16.87
C LYS A 6 1.36 -21.64 -17.67
N ARG A 7 0.10 -21.75 -18.15
CA ARG A 7 -0.35 -22.89 -18.96
C ARG A 7 0.41 -23.00 -20.30
N ARG A 8 0.74 -21.88 -20.92
CA ARG A 8 1.46 -21.83 -22.21
C ARG A 8 2.98 -21.85 -22.05
N GLY A 9 3.52 -21.94 -20.83
CA GLY A 9 4.96 -21.86 -20.58
C GLY A 9 5.57 -20.48 -20.83
N VAL A 10 4.77 -19.41 -20.85
CA VAL A 10 5.27 -18.04 -20.95
C VAL A 10 5.93 -17.66 -19.62
N PRO A 11 7.20 -17.22 -19.62
CA PRO A 11 7.90 -16.86 -18.39
C PRO A 11 7.25 -15.65 -17.73
N ILE A 12 6.94 -15.79 -16.44
CA ILE A 12 6.44 -14.72 -15.59
C ILE A 12 6.75 -15.03 -14.13
N ASP A 13 7.48 -14.11 -13.51
CA ASP A 13 8.05 -14.30 -12.17
C ASP A 13 7.30 -13.50 -11.10
N GLY A 14 6.67 -12.39 -11.49
CA GLY A 14 6.01 -11.50 -10.54
C GLY A 14 4.92 -10.64 -11.15
N THR A 15 4.16 -9.96 -10.28
CA THR A 15 3.15 -8.97 -10.64
C THR A 15 3.30 -7.76 -9.72
N GLY A 16 3.37 -6.57 -10.34
CA GLY A 16 3.33 -5.30 -9.62
C GLY A 16 1.89 -4.89 -9.33
N MET A 17 1.63 -4.51 -8.08
CA MET A 17 0.42 -3.80 -7.67
C MET A 17 0.82 -2.35 -7.39
N GLN A 18 0.23 -1.40 -8.11
CA GLN A 18 0.56 0.03 -7.93
C GLN A 18 0.25 0.49 -6.51
N MET A 19 -0.97 0.18 -6.05
CA MET A 19 -1.46 0.52 -4.71
C MET A 19 -1.65 2.03 -4.49
N HIS A 20 -2.27 2.71 -5.45
CA HIS A 20 -2.78 4.06 -5.24
C HIS A 20 -4.09 4.04 -4.45
N ILE A 21 -4.08 4.61 -3.25
CA ILE A 21 -5.24 4.65 -2.35
C ILE A 21 -5.81 6.07 -2.33
N PHE A 22 -7.01 6.24 -2.86
CA PHE A 22 -7.68 7.56 -2.92
C PHE A 22 -8.83 7.70 -1.93
N ASP A 23 -9.28 6.60 -1.33
CA ASP A 23 -10.25 6.54 -0.25
C ASP A 23 -9.54 6.06 1.02
N LEU A 24 -9.75 6.74 2.14
CA LEU A 24 -9.13 6.39 3.42
C LEU A 24 -9.69 5.10 4.03
N HIS A 25 -10.71 4.48 3.45
CA HIS A 25 -11.24 3.19 3.90
C HIS A 25 -11.11 2.10 2.83
N PRO A 26 -9.87 1.75 2.40
CA PRO A 26 -9.70 0.66 1.45
C PRO A 26 -10.12 -0.68 2.07
N ASP A 27 -10.60 -1.59 1.22
CA ASP A 27 -10.86 -2.97 1.63
C ASP A 27 -9.53 -3.77 1.70
N VAL A 28 -8.87 -3.66 2.84
CA VAL A 28 -7.59 -4.32 3.14
C VAL A 28 -7.71 -5.85 3.05
N SER A 29 -8.87 -6.41 3.40
CA SER A 29 -9.11 -7.86 3.31
C SER A 29 -9.10 -8.33 1.85
N SER A 30 -9.79 -7.59 0.97
CA SER A 30 -9.79 -7.87 -0.46
C SER A 30 -8.40 -7.74 -1.09
N ILE A 31 -7.61 -6.73 -0.66
CA ILE A 31 -6.20 -6.58 -1.08
C ILE A 31 -5.39 -7.82 -0.71
N GLY A 32 -5.43 -8.25 0.57
CA GLY A 32 -4.70 -9.45 1.03
C GLY A 32 -5.17 -10.72 0.30
N ALA A 33 -6.47 -10.90 0.13
CA ALA A 33 -7.02 -12.02 -0.63
C ALA A 33 -6.52 -12.02 -2.09
N ASN A 34 -6.34 -10.85 -2.70
CA ASN A 34 -5.81 -10.74 -4.06
C ASN A 34 -4.32 -11.11 -4.13
N ILE A 35 -3.52 -10.64 -3.17
CA ILE A 35 -2.12 -11.02 -3.04
C ILE A 35 -2.01 -12.54 -2.89
N GLY A 36 -2.80 -13.15 -1.99
CA GLY A 36 -2.84 -14.60 -1.81
C GLY A 36 -3.19 -15.37 -3.09
N ARG A 37 -4.13 -14.87 -3.91
CA ARG A 37 -4.48 -15.50 -5.20
C ARG A 37 -3.31 -15.49 -6.19
N PHE A 38 -2.50 -14.42 -6.21
CA PHE A 38 -1.35 -14.34 -7.10
C PHE A 38 -0.19 -15.20 -6.61
N THR A 39 0.14 -15.14 -5.31
CA THR A 39 1.23 -15.94 -4.75
C THR A 39 0.95 -17.44 -4.85
N ALA A 40 -0.31 -17.86 -4.76
CA ALA A 40 -0.73 -19.26 -5.01
C ALA A 40 -0.47 -19.74 -6.46
N LEU A 41 -0.26 -18.83 -7.41
CA LEU A 41 0.16 -19.16 -8.79
C LEU A 41 1.69 -19.26 -8.93
N GLY A 42 2.44 -19.15 -7.82
CA GLY A 42 3.90 -19.19 -7.83
C GLY A 42 4.53 -17.98 -8.51
N VAL A 43 3.93 -16.80 -8.37
CA VAL A 43 4.52 -15.52 -8.75
C VAL A 43 4.71 -14.64 -7.53
N GLN A 44 5.75 -13.81 -7.56
CA GLN A 44 5.98 -12.77 -6.57
C GLN A 44 4.98 -11.62 -6.74
N ILE A 45 4.70 -10.93 -5.65
CA ILE A 45 3.97 -9.68 -5.63
C ILE A 45 4.89 -8.56 -5.15
N HIS A 46 4.89 -7.46 -5.89
CA HIS A 46 5.52 -6.22 -5.46
C HIS A 46 4.45 -5.15 -5.31
N ILE A 47 4.40 -4.48 -4.16
CA ILE A 47 3.74 -3.17 -4.05
C ILE A 47 4.72 -2.16 -4.63
N THR A 48 4.33 -1.47 -5.70
CA THR A 48 5.27 -0.76 -6.58
C THR A 48 5.16 0.77 -6.56
N GLU A 49 3.98 1.31 -6.23
CA GLU A 49 3.68 2.74 -6.40
C GLU A 49 2.81 3.27 -5.23
N MET A 50 3.04 2.77 -4.01
CA MET A 50 2.16 3.05 -2.88
C MET A 50 2.07 4.55 -2.58
N ASP A 51 0.84 5.07 -2.54
CA ASP A 51 0.49 6.39 -1.99
C ASP A 51 -0.94 6.39 -1.43
N VAL A 52 -1.20 7.26 -0.44
CA VAL A 52 -2.52 7.36 0.24
C VAL A 52 -2.97 8.81 0.24
N ALA A 53 -3.76 9.20 -0.76
CA ALA A 53 -4.10 10.58 -1.02
C ALA A 53 -5.09 11.16 0.00
N LEU A 54 -4.75 12.31 0.58
CA LEU A 54 -5.60 13.01 1.54
C LEU A 54 -6.42 14.12 0.89
N PRO A 55 -7.65 14.41 1.37
CA PRO A 55 -8.41 15.57 0.94
C PRO A 55 -7.69 16.89 1.27
N THR A 56 -7.48 17.72 0.26
CA THR A 56 -6.82 19.03 0.40
C THR A 56 -7.69 20.15 -0.19
N SER A 57 -7.45 21.38 0.26
CA SER A 57 -7.98 22.58 -0.37
C SER A 57 -7.23 22.84 -1.68
N PRO A 58 -7.90 22.98 -2.84
CA PRO A 58 -7.24 23.19 -4.13
C PRO A 58 -6.28 24.38 -4.17
N ASN A 59 -6.67 25.47 -3.51
CA ASN A 59 -5.96 26.75 -3.59
C ASN A 59 -4.73 26.79 -2.67
N THR A 60 -4.82 26.16 -1.50
CA THR A 60 -3.77 26.26 -0.46
C THR A 60 -2.96 24.98 -0.35
N GLY A 61 -3.50 23.83 -0.75
CA GLY A 61 -2.90 22.51 -0.52
C GLY A 61 -2.97 22.04 0.92
N THR A 62 -3.59 22.82 1.80
CA THR A 62 -3.75 22.45 3.20
C THR A 62 -4.75 21.30 3.31
N LEU A 63 -4.52 20.40 4.26
CA LEU A 63 -5.45 19.33 4.60
C LEU A 63 -6.81 19.92 4.95
N ARG A 64 -7.90 19.25 4.54
CA ARG A 64 -9.25 19.60 4.95
C ARG A 64 -9.54 19.15 6.39
N ASN A 65 -8.94 18.05 6.81
CA ASN A 65 -8.97 17.53 8.17
C ASN A 65 -7.57 17.04 8.57
N SER A 66 -7.04 17.50 9.70
CA SER A 66 -5.74 17.06 10.20
C SER A 66 -5.76 15.65 10.77
N GLU A 67 -6.91 15.16 11.23
CA GLU A 67 -7.06 13.79 11.76
C GLU A 67 -6.84 12.72 10.67
N ASP A 68 -7.03 13.08 9.41
CA ASP A 68 -6.80 12.21 8.25
C ASP A 68 -5.35 11.70 8.18
N LEU A 69 -4.38 12.42 8.79
CA LEU A 69 -2.99 11.96 8.91
C LEU A 69 -2.87 10.69 9.77
N GLY A 70 -3.70 10.55 10.81
CA GLY A 70 -3.75 9.35 11.63
C GLY A 70 -4.28 8.18 10.83
N ARG A 71 -5.42 8.37 10.15
CA ARG A 71 -5.99 7.32 9.29
C ARG A 71 -5.07 6.93 8.14
N GLN A 72 -4.38 7.89 7.52
CA GLN A 72 -3.34 7.62 6.52
C GLN A 72 -2.27 6.68 7.06
N ALA A 73 -1.79 6.94 8.27
CA ALA A 73 -0.78 6.09 8.90
C ALA A 73 -1.29 4.66 9.13
N ASP A 74 -2.56 4.51 9.52
CA ASP A 74 -3.19 3.20 9.67
C ASP A 74 -3.29 2.46 8.34
N VAL A 75 -3.68 3.13 7.25
CA VAL A 75 -3.72 2.51 5.91
C VAL A 75 -2.33 2.02 5.49
N TYR A 76 -1.28 2.83 5.68
CA TYR A 76 0.09 2.41 5.39
C TYR A 76 0.52 1.20 6.23
N ARG A 77 0.20 1.19 7.53
CA ARG A 77 0.45 0.05 8.44
C ARG A 77 -0.26 -1.21 7.97
N GLU A 78 -1.56 -1.11 7.72
CA GLU A 78 -2.42 -2.22 7.31
C GLU A 78 -1.92 -2.88 6.02
N ILE A 79 -1.59 -2.09 5.00
CA ILE A 79 -1.12 -2.61 3.71
C ILE A 79 0.31 -3.17 3.83
N ALA A 80 1.20 -2.53 4.59
CA ALA A 80 2.53 -3.07 4.86
C ALA A 80 2.46 -4.40 5.62
N ALA A 81 1.59 -4.50 6.63
CA ALA A 81 1.36 -5.72 7.39
C ALA A 81 0.79 -6.85 6.52
N VAL A 82 -0.13 -6.53 5.60
CA VAL A 82 -0.63 -7.48 4.60
C VAL A 82 0.52 -8.02 3.73
N CYS A 83 1.42 -7.15 3.24
CA CYS A 83 2.57 -7.62 2.46
C CYS A 83 3.47 -8.55 3.31
N LEU A 84 3.80 -8.16 4.55
CA LEU A 84 4.62 -8.99 5.45
C LEU A 84 3.97 -10.35 5.77
N ALA A 85 2.65 -10.42 5.88
CA ALA A 85 1.90 -11.65 6.15
C ALA A 85 1.91 -12.65 4.96
N HIS A 86 2.28 -12.21 3.76
CA HIS A 86 2.36 -13.06 2.58
C HIS A 86 3.82 -13.22 2.13
N HIS A 87 4.41 -14.39 2.32
CA HIS A 87 5.81 -14.66 1.90
C HIS A 87 6.09 -14.41 0.41
N GLY A 88 5.06 -14.43 -0.44
CA GLY A 88 5.20 -14.09 -1.85
C GLY A 88 5.13 -12.59 -2.16
N CYS A 89 4.85 -11.72 -1.19
CA CYS A 89 4.99 -10.28 -1.32
C CYS A 89 6.41 -9.87 -0.92
N THR A 90 7.23 -9.49 -1.90
CA THR A 90 8.69 -9.40 -1.75
C THR A 90 9.22 -7.98 -1.87
N ALA A 91 8.38 -7.00 -2.21
CA ALA A 91 8.78 -5.60 -2.27
C ALA A 91 7.63 -4.67 -1.89
N PHE A 92 7.99 -3.55 -1.25
CA PHE A 92 7.11 -2.44 -0.92
C PHE A 92 7.79 -1.14 -1.30
N GLN A 93 7.26 -0.46 -2.31
CA GLN A 93 7.78 0.80 -2.83
C GLN A 93 6.67 1.84 -2.88
N THR A 94 6.97 3.04 -2.37
CA THR A 94 6.10 4.22 -2.50
C THR A 94 6.36 4.96 -3.81
N TRP A 95 5.37 5.68 -4.34
CA TRP A 95 5.56 6.46 -5.56
C TRP A 95 6.20 7.83 -5.28
N GLY A 96 7.49 7.79 -4.94
CA GLY A 96 8.22 8.89 -4.31
C GLY A 96 8.19 8.78 -2.78
N PHE A 97 8.82 9.72 -2.07
CA PHE A 97 8.86 9.69 -0.60
C PHE A 97 8.37 10.96 0.08
N SER A 98 8.41 12.11 -0.61
CA SER A 98 8.01 13.42 -0.09
C SER A 98 6.88 14.02 -0.90
N ASP A 99 5.90 14.59 -0.19
CA ASP A 99 4.75 15.30 -0.74
C ASP A 99 5.14 16.40 -1.73
N LYS A 100 6.35 16.98 -1.59
CA LYS A 100 6.88 18.05 -2.46
C LYS A 100 6.85 17.69 -3.95
N TYR A 101 7.06 16.41 -4.27
CA TYR A 101 7.16 15.94 -5.66
C TYR A 101 6.07 14.94 -6.03
N SER A 102 5.04 14.79 -5.19
CA SER A 102 3.95 13.86 -5.44
C SER A 102 3.10 14.29 -6.64
N TRP A 103 2.82 13.36 -7.54
CA TRP A 103 1.94 13.55 -8.70
C TRP A 103 0.48 13.82 -8.33
N ILE A 104 0.04 13.36 -7.15
CA ILE A 104 -1.35 13.38 -6.68
C ILE A 104 -1.96 14.77 -6.76
N ARG A 105 -1.22 15.81 -6.33
CA ARG A 105 -1.74 17.18 -6.31
C ARG A 105 -2.09 17.66 -7.71
N SER A 106 -1.21 17.42 -8.69
CA SER A 106 -1.42 17.80 -10.08
C SER A 106 -2.60 17.02 -10.67
N PHE A 107 -2.61 15.69 -10.49
CA PHE A 107 -3.63 14.80 -11.02
C PHE A 107 -5.04 15.15 -10.52
N PHE A 108 -5.19 15.43 -9.22
CA PHE A 108 -6.48 15.77 -8.60
C PHE A 108 -6.79 17.28 -8.57
N ARG A 109 -6.04 18.10 -9.32
CA ARG A 109 -6.22 19.57 -9.37
C ARG A 109 -6.27 20.21 -7.97
N GLY A 110 -5.43 19.72 -7.07
CA GLY A 110 -5.32 20.17 -5.68
C GLY A 110 -6.42 19.71 -4.73
N ASN A 111 -7.43 18.95 -5.18
CA ASN A 111 -8.46 18.40 -4.29
C ASN A 111 -7.96 17.25 -3.41
N LYS A 112 -6.85 16.63 -3.81
CA LYS A 112 -6.11 15.67 -3.01
C LYS A 112 -4.62 15.99 -3.03
N GLY A 113 -3.92 15.56 -1.99
CA GLY A 113 -2.48 15.77 -1.83
C GLY A 113 -1.97 15.03 -0.60
N ALA A 114 -0.82 15.48 -0.08
CA ALA A 114 -0.22 14.97 1.15
C ALA A 114 -0.18 13.43 1.24
N ALA A 115 0.17 12.75 0.15
CA ALA A 115 -0.06 11.31 -0.01
C ALA A 115 1.08 10.42 0.49
N LEU A 116 2.27 10.98 0.72
CA LEU A 116 3.50 10.25 0.98
C LEU A 116 3.96 10.34 2.44
N PRO A 117 4.90 9.51 2.91
CA PRO A 117 5.31 9.49 4.32
C PRO A 117 6.08 10.72 4.82
N TRP A 118 6.56 11.60 3.93
CA TRP A 118 7.25 12.84 4.28
C TRP A 118 6.53 14.05 3.71
N ASP A 119 6.49 15.15 4.48
CA ASP A 119 5.85 16.38 4.04
C ASP A 119 6.68 17.14 2.99
N GLU A 120 6.17 18.29 2.52
CA GLU A 120 6.84 19.14 1.51
C GLU A 120 8.16 19.76 2.02
N LYS A 121 8.38 19.78 3.34
CA LYS A 121 9.56 20.30 4.02
C LYS A 121 10.52 19.20 4.48
N TYR A 122 10.28 17.95 4.07
CA TYR A 122 11.04 16.78 4.47
C TYR A 122 11.01 16.51 5.99
N ASN A 123 9.89 16.79 6.66
CA ASN A 123 9.63 16.24 7.99
C ASN A 123 8.87 14.92 7.86
N PRO A 124 9.17 13.93 8.72
CA PRO A 124 8.44 12.67 8.73
C PRO A 124 7.00 12.88 9.23
N LYS A 125 6.03 12.30 8.51
CA LYS A 125 4.62 12.26 8.90
C LYS A 125 4.31 11.02 9.74
N PRO A 126 3.12 10.93 10.38
CA PRO A 126 2.69 9.72 11.09
C PRO A 126 2.82 8.44 10.25
N ALA A 127 2.56 8.50 8.94
CA ALA A 127 2.74 7.39 8.01
C ALA A 127 4.18 6.83 7.97
N TYR A 128 5.21 7.68 8.06
CA TYR A 128 6.59 7.21 8.14
C TYR A 128 6.84 6.38 9.40
N ARG A 129 6.32 6.83 10.55
CA ARG A 129 6.47 6.11 11.82
C ARG A 129 5.76 4.77 11.76
N ALA A 130 4.53 4.74 11.25
CA ALA A 130 3.76 3.51 11.06
C ALA A 130 4.49 2.49 10.18
N LEU A 131 5.05 2.90 9.04
CA LEU A 131 5.85 2.02 8.19
C LEU A 131 7.10 1.50 8.92
N LYS A 132 7.84 2.40 9.57
CA LYS A 132 9.05 2.05 10.31
C LYS A 132 8.77 1.00 11.39
N GLU A 133 7.74 1.22 12.21
CA GLU A 133 7.32 0.30 13.27
C GLU A 133 6.91 -1.05 12.68
N THR A 134 6.05 -1.05 11.65
CA THR A 134 5.57 -2.28 11.00
C THR A 134 6.70 -3.13 10.45
N PHE A 135 7.69 -2.51 9.79
CA PHE A 135 8.84 -3.25 9.25
C PHE A 135 9.87 -3.64 10.31
N ALA A 136 10.00 -2.88 11.40
CA ALA A 136 10.87 -3.24 12.52
C ALA A 136 10.30 -4.41 13.34
N ASP A 137 8.97 -4.47 13.51
CA ASP A 137 8.26 -5.53 14.22
C ASP A 137 8.14 -6.82 13.38
N GLY A 138 8.43 -6.73 12.08
CA GLY A 138 8.30 -7.78 11.06
C GLY A 138 9.26 -8.97 11.18
N SER A 139 9.64 -9.39 12.38
CA SER A 139 10.06 -10.78 12.55
C SER A 139 8.85 -11.66 12.24
N CYS A 140 8.99 -12.56 11.26
CA CYS A 140 7.93 -13.40 10.68
C CYS A 140 7.09 -14.22 11.69
N ASP A 141 7.42 -14.20 12.99
CA ASP A 141 6.83 -15.07 14.01
C ASP A 141 5.67 -14.45 14.80
N ARG A 142 5.33 -13.16 14.62
CA ARG A 142 4.40 -12.47 15.56
C ARG A 142 3.14 -11.84 14.97
N VAL A 143 2.99 -11.71 13.66
CA VAL A 143 1.75 -11.15 13.09
C VAL A 143 0.72 -12.26 12.91
N LYS A 144 -0.10 -12.49 13.94
CA LYS A 144 -1.31 -13.33 13.82
C LYS A 144 -2.36 -12.60 12.99
N VAL A 145 -2.24 -12.64 11.67
CA VAL A 145 -3.38 -12.34 10.80
C VAL A 145 -4.34 -13.52 10.93
N SER A 146 -5.52 -13.29 11.49
CA SER A 146 -6.57 -14.29 11.55
C SER A 146 -7.09 -14.55 10.13
N THR A 147 -6.51 -15.51 9.43
CA THR A 147 -7.08 -16.04 8.18
C THR A 147 -8.39 -16.77 8.50
N PRO A 148 -9.51 -16.47 7.81
CA PRO A 148 -10.67 -17.34 7.83
C PRO A 148 -10.29 -18.68 7.20
N GLU A 149 -10.60 -19.79 7.86
CA GLU A 149 -10.42 -21.14 7.32
C GLU A 149 -11.10 -21.25 5.96
N LEU A 150 -10.29 -21.43 4.91
CA LEU A 150 -10.77 -21.92 3.63
C LEU A 150 -11.26 -23.36 3.84
N ARG A 151 -12.58 -23.53 4.03
CA ARG A 151 -13.21 -24.84 3.84
C ARG A 151 -12.97 -25.28 2.40
N GLN A 152 -12.17 -26.32 2.23
CA GLN A 152 -12.11 -27.06 0.98
C GLN A 152 -13.30 -28.04 0.91
N PRO A 153 -13.82 -28.32 -0.29
CA PRO A 153 -14.81 -29.38 -0.51
C PRO A 153 -14.20 -30.79 -0.36
#